data_AF-A0A962ZQE6-F1
#
_entry.id   AF-A0A962ZQE6-F1
#
_cell.length_a   1.000
_cell.length_b   1.000
_cell.length_c   1.000
_cell.angle_alpha   90.00
_cell.angle_beta   90.00
_cell.angle_gamma   90.00
#
_symmetry.space_group_name_H-M   'P 1'
#
loop_
_entity.id
_entity.type
_entity.pdbx_description
1 polymer ?
#
loop_
_entity_poly.entity_id
_entity_poly.type
_entity_poly.pdbx_seq_one_letter_code
_entity_poly.pdbx_strand_id
1 'polypeptide(L)'
;VVSSDGTKLYVAAFGSAKIGVFDAADIENPNFENDFDPTAESANYINTGGGPAGMVLDELHNRLYVLTRFGNQVEVIDLSTNNTVETHALHNPEPPEVVAGRPFLYDAVLTSGNGEASCASCHIFGDLDQLAWNLGNPDDHVTVNTQPSATILQPENSFHPMKGPMTTQTLRGMATHGALHWRGDRVDGFFGLDTCNEPTGAPCSEEDSFNNFIVAFEGLVGMEGTISAGEMQQFTDFALELMLPPNPIRPLNNTLTGDAALGESLFFGPVTDTVATCNGCHTLDSGDGFFGTGGEQSFEGETQHFKVPHMRNMYHKVGMFGLSTGGPNTGDQIRGYGFLHDGSIDTVFNFLGAGVFNLSDAQQRRLEAFSLQFPSDLAPVVGQQVTLTATNSAAVNPRINLLIQRASASFDSLMLGGTVTECDLIVKGVAGGKERGWVREASGQFRSDTGALNTDAQLRALAASDGPLTYTCVPPGSGERMGINRDEDNILDGLDNCPAVANNDQLDSDFDKIGDACDPINDADHDGVPDDVDNCPLVPNPDQIDSDNNGRGDACNDLPPGC
;
A
#
# COMPACT_ATOMS: atom_id res chain seq x y z
N VAL A 1 10.97 18.35 -5.47
CA VAL A 1 10.63 19.79 -5.34
C VAL A 1 11.75 20.59 -5.97
N VAL A 2 11.44 21.61 -6.77
CA VAL A 2 12.45 22.47 -7.40
C VAL A 2 12.47 23.81 -6.65
N SER A 3 13.66 24.38 -6.43
CA SER A 3 13.80 25.72 -5.85
C SER A 3 13.14 26.78 -6.72
N SER A 4 12.72 27.92 -6.15
CA SER A 4 12.03 28.96 -6.93
C SER A 4 12.90 29.60 -8.01
N ASP A 5 14.23 29.58 -7.83
CA ASP A 5 15.20 30.03 -8.81
C ASP A 5 15.55 28.97 -9.87
N GLY A 6 15.03 27.75 -9.72
CA GLY A 6 15.26 26.64 -10.65
C GLY A 6 16.64 25.98 -10.55
N THR A 7 17.49 26.38 -9.59
CA THR A 7 18.88 25.89 -9.51
C THR A 7 19.03 24.56 -8.80
N LYS A 8 18.11 24.20 -7.91
CA LYS A 8 18.18 22.97 -7.11
C LYS A 8 16.96 22.08 -7.30
N LEU A 9 17.21 20.78 -7.42
CA LEU A 9 16.21 19.73 -7.37
C LEU A 9 16.37 18.89 -6.10
N TYR A 10 15.33 18.86 -5.28
CA TYR A 10 15.21 17.98 -4.12
C TYR A 10 14.37 16.77 -4.48
N VAL A 11 14.91 15.56 -4.32
CA VAL A 11 14.25 14.29 -4.66
C VAL A 11 14.13 13.44 -3.40
N ALA A 12 12.90 13.07 -3.03
CA ALA A 12 12.70 12.09 -1.98
C ALA A 12 13.16 10.73 -2.52
N ALA A 13 14.28 10.22 -2.00
CA ALA A 13 14.81 8.94 -2.44
C ALA A 13 14.08 7.83 -1.68
N PHE A 14 12.91 7.45 -2.21
CA PHE A 14 12.17 6.28 -1.78
C PHE A 14 13.14 5.10 -1.72
N GLY A 15 13.28 4.47 -0.55
CA GLY A 15 14.23 3.37 -0.41
C GLY A 15 15.46 3.67 0.45
N SER A 16 15.84 4.92 0.75
CA SER A 16 17.20 5.19 1.27
C SER A 16 17.29 6.15 2.47
N ALA A 17 16.16 6.48 3.09
CA ALA A 17 16.07 7.43 4.21
C ALA A 17 16.73 8.81 3.94
N LYS A 18 16.88 9.17 2.66
CA LYS A 18 17.62 10.36 2.21
C LYS A 18 16.79 11.21 1.25
N ILE A 19 17.15 12.48 1.18
CA ILE A 19 16.72 13.40 0.13
C ILE A 19 17.94 13.69 -0.74
N GLY A 20 17.85 13.33 -2.01
CA GLY A 20 18.83 13.73 -3.02
C GLY A 20 18.72 15.23 -3.29
N VAL A 21 19.85 15.92 -3.32
CA VAL A 21 19.93 17.36 -3.61
C VAL A 21 20.87 17.55 -4.78
N PHE A 22 20.31 17.92 -5.92
CA PHE A 22 21.03 18.02 -7.19
C PHE A 22 21.01 19.45 -7.72
N ASP A 23 22.09 19.86 -8.40
CA ASP A 23 22.08 21.07 -9.23
C ASP A 23 21.34 20.78 -10.54
N ALA A 24 20.37 21.63 -10.88
CA ALA A 24 19.61 21.47 -12.12
C ALA A 24 20.51 21.60 -13.36
N ALA A 25 21.55 22.46 -13.31
CA ALA A 25 22.46 22.65 -14.42
C ALA A 25 23.31 21.39 -14.70
N ASP A 26 23.65 20.63 -13.66
CA ASP A 26 24.38 19.37 -13.81
C ASP A 26 23.49 18.31 -14.48
N ILE A 27 22.24 18.17 -14.03
CA ILE A 27 21.27 17.23 -14.65
C ILE A 27 20.98 17.61 -16.11
N GLU A 28 20.89 18.90 -16.41
CA GLU A 28 20.63 19.40 -17.77
C GLU A 28 21.88 19.38 -18.68
N ASN A 29 23.06 19.06 -18.15
CA ASN A 29 24.29 18.97 -18.92
C ASN A 29 24.17 17.82 -19.94
N PRO A 30 24.40 18.07 -21.26
CA PRO A 30 24.40 17.01 -22.26
C PRO A 30 25.41 15.86 -22.00
N ASN A 31 26.40 16.10 -21.15
CA ASN A 31 27.39 15.11 -20.72
C ASN A 31 27.13 14.55 -19.31
N PHE A 32 25.97 14.81 -18.69
CA PHE A 32 25.64 14.37 -17.32
C PHE A 32 26.05 12.93 -17.03
N GLU A 33 25.71 11.98 -17.89
CA GLU A 33 26.05 10.55 -17.72
C GLU A 33 27.57 10.28 -17.60
N ASN A 34 28.40 11.10 -18.22
CA ASN A 34 29.87 10.96 -18.14
C ASN A 34 30.46 11.76 -16.96
N ASP A 35 29.77 12.82 -16.53
CA ASP A 35 30.24 13.77 -15.53
C ASP A 35 29.68 13.45 -14.12
N PHE A 36 28.65 12.60 -14.03
CA PHE A 36 28.00 12.21 -12.77
C PHE A 36 28.95 11.39 -11.89
N ASP A 37 29.29 11.95 -10.72
CA ASP A 37 30.03 11.27 -9.66
C ASP A 37 29.11 11.03 -8.46
N PRO A 38 28.60 9.79 -8.24
CA PRO A 38 27.69 9.51 -7.14
C PRO A 38 28.31 9.78 -5.77
N THR A 39 29.65 9.73 -5.63
CA THR A 39 30.33 10.02 -4.36
C THR A 39 30.28 11.51 -4.05
N ALA A 40 30.52 12.35 -5.06
CA ALA A 40 30.44 13.79 -4.91
C ALA A 40 29.00 14.26 -4.69
N GLU A 41 28.04 13.71 -5.45
CA GLU A 41 26.63 14.07 -5.35
C GLU A 41 26.03 13.68 -3.99
N SER A 42 26.33 12.46 -3.52
CA SER A 42 25.80 11.97 -2.25
C SER A 42 26.30 12.72 -1.02
N ALA A 43 27.39 13.50 -1.14
CA ALA A 43 27.87 14.36 -0.06
C ALA A 43 26.88 15.48 0.31
N ASN A 44 25.97 15.84 -0.60
CA ASN A 44 24.95 16.88 -0.39
C ASN A 44 23.60 16.32 0.04
N TYR A 45 23.47 14.99 0.19
CA TYR A 45 22.20 14.38 0.56
C TYR A 45 21.81 14.73 1.99
N ILE A 46 20.52 14.91 2.20
CA ILE A 46 19.96 15.24 3.50
C ILE A 46 19.40 13.96 4.11
N ASN A 47 19.82 13.64 5.35
CA ASN A 47 19.27 12.51 6.08
C ASN A 47 17.89 12.86 6.66
N THR A 48 17.03 11.85 6.77
CA THR A 48 15.68 11.96 7.35
C THR A 48 15.47 10.83 8.35
N GLY A 49 14.41 10.89 9.14
CA GLY A 49 13.97 9.78 9.99
C GLY A 49 13.46 8.54 9.22
N GLY A 50 13.50 8.57 7.87
CA GLY A 50 13.29 7.40 7.03
C GLY A 50 11.98 7.41 6.23
N GLY A 51 12.01 6.80 5.05
CA GLY A 51 10.88 6.76 4.12
C GLY A 51 10.31 8.14 3.74
N PRO A 52 11.13 9.10 3.27
CA PRO A 52 10.62 10.39 2.82
C PRO A 52 9.64 10.19 1.66
N ALA A 53 8.44 10.76 1.77
CA ALA A 53 7.35 10.52 0.81
C ALA A 53 6.65 11.78 0.31
N GLY A 54 6.87 12.91 0.97
CA GLY A 54 6.35 14.21 0.57
C GLY A 54 7.28 15.31 1.04
N MET A 55 7.38 16.39 0.28
CA MET A 55 8.26 17.51 0.60
C MET A 55 7.63 18.85 0.20
N VAL A 56 7.82 19.87 1.03
CA VAL A 56 7.45 21.26 0.74
C VAL A 56 8.61 22.17 1.12
N LEU A 57 8.99 23.05 0.20
CA LEU A 57 10.11 23.98 0.39
C LEU A 57 9.57 25.36 0.80
N ASP A 58 10.09 25.89 1.91
CA ASP A 58 9.86 27.25 2.38
C ASP A 58 11.19 28.01 2.40
N GLU A 59 11.53 28.58 1.26
CA GLU A 59 12.82 29.24 1.04
C GLU A 59 12.93 30.56 1.82
N LEU A 60 11.81 31.22 2.12
CA LEU A 60 11.80 32.50 2.84
C LEU A 60 12.29 32.33 4.28
N HIS A 61 12.00 31.17 4.88
CA HIS A 61 12.46 30.81 6.23
C HIS A 61 13.59 29.77 6.23
N ASN A 62 14.14 29.43 5.05
CA ASN A 62 15.22 28.44 4.89
C ASN A 62 14.85 27.05 5.46
N ARG A 63 13.59 26.62 5.26
CA ARG A 63 13.04 25.35 5.75
C ARG A 63 12.66 24.40 4.62
N LEU A 64 12.83 23.11 4.87
CA LEU A 64 12.25 22.03 4.08
C LEU A 64 11.40 21.15 5.01
N TYR A 65 10.12 21.04 4.71
CA TYR A 65 9.19 20.17 5.44
C TYR A 65 9.11 18.83 4.72
N VAL A 66 9.31 17.74 5.45
CA VAL A 66 9.41 16.39 4.90
C VAL A 66 8.45 15.47 5.62
N LEU A 67 7.49 14.90 4.90
CA LEU A 67 6.68 13.80 5.40
C LEU A 67 7.50 12.51 5.34
N THR A 68 7.77 11.90 6.49
CA THR A 68 8.46 10.63 6.64
C THR A 68 7.49 9.52 7.01
N ARG A 69 7.57 8.37 6.33
CA ARG A 69 6.59 7.27 6.51
C ARG A 69 7.00 6.20 7.51
N PHE A 70 8.27 6.15 7.92
CA PHE A 70 8.66 5.21 8.98
C PHE A 70 8.25 5.72 10.35
N GLY A 71 8.55 6.99 10.65
CA GLY A 71 8.07 7.66 11.86
C GLY A 71 6.65 8.21 11.78
N ASN A 72 6.04 8.21 10.58
CA ASN A 72 4.75 8.85 10.29
C ASN A 72 4.67 10.28 10.88
N GLN A 73 5.56 11.15 10.41
CA GLN A 73 5.80 12.47 11.01
C GLN A 73 6.16 13.50 9.94
N VAL A 74 6.08 14.79 10.28
CA VAL A 74 6.66 15.88 9.51
C VAL A 74 7.97 16.32 10.16
N GLU A 75 9.05 16.23 9.42
CA GLU A 75 10.36 16.77 9.82
C GLU A 75 10.57 18.14 9.22
N VAL A 76 11.03 19.08 10.04
CA VAL A 76 11.43 20.42 9.60
C VAL A 76 12.95 20.44 9.52
N ILE A 77 13.47 20.63 8.32
CA ILE A 77 14.90 20.63 8.05
C ILE A 77 15.37 22.06 7.79
N ASP A 78 16.47 22.45 8.45
CA ASP A 78 17.15 23.72 8.17
C ASP A 78 18.10 23.55 6.98
N LEU A 79 17.83 24.23 5.87
CA LEU A 79 18.59 24.10 4.62
C LEU A 79 20.02 24.68 4.69
N SER A 80 20.37 25.42 5.75
CA SER A 80 21.75 25.91 5.93
C SER A 80 22.65 24.86 6.58
N THR A 81 22.06 23.97 7.39
CA THR A 81 22.79 22.92 8.11
C THR A 81 22.47 21.52 7.62
N ASN A 82 21.40 21.36 6.84
CA ASN A 82 20.81 20.09 6.42
C ASN A 82 20.42 19.16 7.58
N ASN A 83 20.15 19.73 8.75
CA ASN A 83 19.72 18.98 9.93
C ASN A 83 18.22 19.17 10.18
N THR A 84 17.57 18.10 10.64
CA THR A 84 16.23 18.18 11.23
C THR A 84 16.30 19.01 12.51
N VAL A 85 15.49 20.06 12.60
CA VAL A 85 15.40 20.97 13.75
C VAL A 85 14.13 20.77 14.57
N GLU A 86 13.08 20.24 13.94
CA GLU A 86 11.81 19.92 14.60
C GLU A 86 11.22 18.65 13.98
N THR A 87 10.44 17.95 14.79
CA THR A 87 9.72 16.75 14.38
C THR A 87 8.32 16.81 14.96
N HIS A 88 7.33 16.69 14.09
CA HIS A 88 5.92 16.73 14.44
C HIS A 88 5.30 15.38 14.11
N ALA A 89 5.03 14.56 15.12
CA ALA A 89 4.40 13.26 14.93
C ALA A 89 2.99 13.44 14.36
N LEU A 90 2.60 12.56 13.43
CA LEU A 90 1.23 12.47 12.95
C LEU A 90 0.59 11.20 13.51
N HIS A 91 -0.71 11.26 13.77
CA HIS A 91 -1.45 10.07 14.14
C HIS A 91 -1.27 8.96 13.10
N ASN A 92 -0.90 7.78 13.60
CA ASN A 92 -0.68 6.60 12.79
C ASN A 92 -1.65 5.48 13.21
N PRO A 93 -2.72 5.26 12.44
CA PRO A 93 -3.66 4.17 12.68
C PRO A 93 -3.23 2.85 12.02
N GLU A 94 -2.02 2.80 11.45
CA GLU A 94 -1.53 1.57 10.85
C GLU A 94 -1.25 0.52 11.93
N PRO A 95 -1.56 -0.77 11.70
CA PRO A 95 -1.25 -1.83 12.64
C PRO A 95 0.23 -1.88 13.03
N PRO A 96 0.58 -2.29 14.26
CA PRO A 96 1.98 -2.36 14.71
C PRO A 96 2.90 -3.17 13.79
N GLU A 97 2.40 -4.27 13.24
CA GLU A 97 3.08 -5.15 12.29
C GLU A 97 3.41 -4.43 10.97
N VAL A 98 2.51 -3.57 10.47
CA VAL A 98 2.78 -2.72 9.29
C VAL A 98 3.88 -1.71 9.60
N VAL A 99 3.82 -1.07 10.77
CA VAL A 99 4.81 -0.06 11.17
C VAL A 99 6.19 -0.70 11.34
N ALA A 100 6.26 -1.86 12.00
CA ALA A 100 7.50 -2.58 12.25
C ALA A 100 8.10 -3.24 10.99
N GLY A 101 7.27 -3.80 10.12
CA GLY A 101 7.72 -4.55 8.95
C GLY A 101 8.05 -3.69 7.73
N ARG A 102 7.39 -2.53 7.55
CA ARG A 102 7.57 -1.64 6.40
C ARG A 102 9.03 -1.25 6.13
N PRO A 103 9.87 -0.90 7.12
CA PRO A 103 11.28 -0.56 6.87
C PRO A 103 12.05 -1.65 6.12
N PHE A 104 11.75 -2.94 6.32
CA PHE A 104 12.47 -4.01 5.61
C PHE A 104 12.22 -4.04 4.10
N LEU A 105 11.11 -3.47 3.64
CA LEU A 105 10.87 -3.27 2.20
C LEU A 105 11.60 -2.03 1.67
N TYR A 106 11.63 -0.94 2.44
CA TYR A 106 11.95 0.40 1.93
C TYR A 106 13.21 1.04 2.51
N ASP A 107 13.93 0.42 3.43
CA ASP A 107 15.11 1.01 4.06
C ASP A 107 16.39 0.32 3.63
N ALA A 108 17.04 0.87 2.61
CA ALA A 108 18.31 0.41 2.09
C ALA A 108 19.43 0.55 3.13
N VAL A 109 19.37 1.55 4.01
CA VAL A 109 20.38 1.73 5.07
C VAL A 109 20.30 0.58 6.07
N LEU A 110 19.08 0.12 6.37
CA LEU A 110 18.85 -1.04 7.22
C LEU A 110 19.20 -2.36 6.52
N THR A 111 18.87 -2.50 5.23
CA THR A 111 18.75 -3.81 4.58
C THR A 111 19.79 -4.13 3.51
N SER A 112 20.69 -3.21 3.16
CA SER A 112 21.72 -3.44 2.12
C SER A 112 23.13 -3.13 2.61
N GLY A 113 24.11 -3.74 1.96
CA GLY A 113 25.52 -3.58 2.35
C GLY A 113 26.08 -2.17 2.15
N ASN A 114 25.51 -1.38 1.23
CA ASN A 114 26.00 -0.04 0.90
C ASN A 114 24.97 1.09 1.09
N GLY A 115 23.73 0.76 1.49
CA GLY A 115 22.69 1.76 1.73
C GLY A 115 22.03 2.33 0.48
N GLU A 116 22.17 1.67 -0.68
CA GLU A 116 21.71 2.19 -1.97
C GLU A 116 20.47 1.49 -2.54
N ALA A 117 20.27 0.21 -2.21
CA ALA A 117 19.15 -0.59 -2.72
C ALA A 117 18.37 -1.22 -1.56
N SER A 118 17.07 -1.42 -1.75
CA SER A 118 16.24 -2.19 -0.84
C SER A 118 15.41 -3.19 -1.63
N CYS A 119 14.63 -4.03 -0.95
CA CYS A 119 13.66 -4.89 -1.61
C CYS A 119 12.73 -4.09 -2.57
N ALA A 120 12.39 -2.85 -2.22
CA ALA A 120 11.58 -1.94 -3.03
C ALA A 120 12.25 -1.46 -4.33
N SER A 121 13.57 -1.63 -4.49
CA SER A 121 14.26 -1.32 -5.74
C SER A 121 13.79 -2.23 -6.88
N CYS A 122 13.52 -3.51 -6.59
CA CYS A 122 12.91 -4.45 -7.52
C CYS A 122 11.38 -4.51 -7.34
N HIS A 123 10.91 -4.44 -6.10
CA HIS A 123 9.48 -4.48 -5.75
C HIS A 123 8.93 -3.09 -5.49
N ILE A 124 8.90 -2.24 -6.52
CA ILE A 124 8.56 -0.82 -6.41
C ILE A 124 7.16 -0.65 -5.81
N PHE A 125 7.07 -0.08 -4.60
CA PHE A 125 5.85 0.00 -3.79
C PHE A 125 5.17 -1.37 -3.56
N GLY A 126 5.95 -2.43 -3.40
CA GLY A 126 5.48 -3.82 -3.33
C GLY A 126 5.02 -4.40 -4.67
N ASP A 127 5.17 -3.67 -5.78
CA ASP A 127 4.84 -4.19 -7.12
C ASP A 127 6.09 -4.79 -7.80
N LEU A 128 6.41 -4.38 -9.02
CA LEU A 128 7.48 -4.97 -9.82
C LEU A 128 8.17 -3.91 -10.69
N ASP A 129 9.49 -4.08 -10.88
CA ASP A 129 10.37 -3.25 -11.70
C ASP A 129 10.19 -3.46 -13.22
N GLN A 130 9.42 -4.47 -13.61
CA GLN A 130 9.17 -4.87 -15.00
C GLN A 130 10.41 -5.37 -15.73
N LEU A 131 11.40 -5.88 -14.98
CA LEU A 131 12.63 -6.45 -15.53
C LEU A 131 12.64 -7.97 -15.33
N ALA A 132 13.45 -8.65 -16.13
CA ALA A 132 13.81 -10.05 -15.93
C ALA A 132 15.27 -10.16 -15.48
N TRP A 133 15.48 -11.01 -14.47
CA TRP A 133 16.76 -11.21 -13.81
C TRP A 133 17.22 -12.64 -13.99
N ASN A 134 18.49 -12.85 -14.31
CA ASN A 134 19.05 -14.20 -14.30
C ASN A 134 19.38 -14.61 -12.86
N LEU A 135 18.56 -15.48 -12.28
CA LEU A 135 18.64 -15.86 -10.86
C LEU A 135 19.30 -17.24 -10.64
N GLY A 136 20.06 -17.74 -11.62
CA GLY A 136 20.79 -18.99 -11.49
C GLY A 136 22.08 -18.86 -10.67
N ASN A 137 22.30 -19.79 -9.75
CA ASN A 137 23.56 -19.90 -9.00
C ASN A 137 24.23 -21.25 -9.31
N PRO A 138 25.32 -21.30 -10.10
CA PRO A 138 25.96 -22.57 -10.44
C PRO A 138 26.71 -23.22 -9.28
N ASP A 139 27.00 -22.48 -8.20
CA ASP A 139 27.72 -22.98 -7.02
C ASP A 139 26.79 -23.54 -5.94
N ASP A 140 25.48 -23.30 -6.09
CA ASP A 140 24.48 -23.81 -5.15
C ASP A 140 24.14 -25.28 -5.47
N HIS A 141 23.42 -25.92 -4.55
CA HIS A 141 23.06 -27.33 -4.62
C HIS A 141 21.61 -27.52 -5.07
N VAL A 142 21.29 -28.75 -5.48
CA VAL A 142 19.90 -29.14 -5.76
C VAL A 142 19.15 -29.26 -4.44
N THR A 143 18.02 -28.56 -4.33
CA THR A 143 17.15 -28.57 -3.14
C THR A 143 15.91 -29.43 -3.37
N VAL A 144 15.13 -29.65 -2.30
CA VAL A 144 13.94 -30.50 -2.35
C VAL A 144 12.71 -29.69 -2.77
N ASN A 145 11.87 -30.28 -3.62
CA ASN A 145 10.55 -29.74 -3.92
C ASN A 145 9.45 -30.64 -3.32
N THR A 146 8.72 -30.12 -2.34
CA THR A 146 7.59 -30.77 -1.67
C THR A 146 6.24 -30.37 -2.23
N GLN A 147 6.19 -29.42 -3.17
CA GLN A 147 4.92 -28.94 -3.73
C GLN A 147 4.17 -30.06 -4.42
N PRO A 148 2.84 -30.19 -4.20
CA PRO A 148 2.01 -31.10 -4.97
C PRO A 148 1.85 -30.61 -6.42
N SER A 149 1.39 -31.48 -7.31
CA SER A 149 1.06 -31.08 -8.68
C SER A 149 -0.41 -30.68 -8.81
N ALA A 150 -0.68 -29.63 -9.58
CA ALA A 150 -2.03 -29.18 -9.95
C ALA A 150 -2.78 -30.20 -10.83
N THR A 151 -2.06 -31.14 -11.44
CA THR A 151 -2.60 -32.06 -12.43
C THR A 151 -2.27 -33.51 -12.09
N ILE A 152 -2.72 -34.45 -12.94
CA ILE A 152 -2.34 -35.87 -12.83
C ILE A 152 -0.88 -36.15 -13.21
N LEU A 153 -0.15 -35.15 -13.69
CA LEU A 153 1.27 -35.29 -14.02
C LEU A 153 2.09 -35.44 -12.74
N GLN A 154 3.19 -36.19 -12.83
CA GLN A 154 4.06 -36.40 -11.68
C GLN A 154 4.72 -35.07 -11.27
N PRO A 155 4.77 -34.72 -9.99
CA PRO A 155 5.48 -33.53 -9.53
C PRO A 155 6.98 -33.67 -9.79
N GLU A 156 7.65 -32.54 -10.01
CA GLU A 156 9.10 -32.48 -9.92
C GLU A 156 9.46 -32.38 -8.43
N ASN A 157 10.33 -33.27 -7.94
CA ASN A 157 10.63 -33.38 -6.51
C ASN A 157 11.95 -32.68 -6.11
N SER A 158 12.54 -31.92 -7.02
CA SER A 158 13.81 -31.23 -6.81
C SER A 158 13.84 -29.89 -7.51
N PHE A 159 14.60 -28.94 -6.99
CA PHE A 159 14.93 -27.71 -7.72
C PHE A 159 16.39 -27.70 -8.10
N HIS A 160 16.66 -27.49 -9.39
CA HIS A 160 18.00 -27.18 -9.85
C HIS A 160 18.32 -25.71 -9.53
N PRO A 161 19.56 -25.39 -9.12
CA PRO A 161 19.92 -24.03 -8.71
C PRO A 161 20.06 -23.05 -9.88
N MET A 162 20.17 -23.56 -11.11
CA MET A 162 20.06 -22.76 -12.33
C MET A 162 18.59 -22.52 -12.67
N LYS A 163 18.14 -21.27 -12.49
CA LYS A 163 16.76 -20.83 -12.73
C LYS A 163 16.57 -20.23 -14.12
N GLY A 164 17.57 -19.48 -14.60
CA GLY A 164 17.45 -18.66 -15.80
C GLY A 164 16.75 -17.32 -15.52
N PRO A 165 16.31 -16.62 -16.58
CA PRO A 165 15.60 -15.35 -16.46
C PRO A 165 14.24 -15.50 -15.76
N MET A 166 13.98 -14.62 -14.79
CA MET A 166 12.73 -14.52 -14.05
C MET A 166 12.36 -13.06 -13.90
N THR A 167 11.13 -12.72 -14.27
CA THR A 167 10.56 -11.40 -14.06
C THR A 167 10.23 -11.18 -12.60
N THR A 168 10.39 -9.95 -12.11
CA THR A 168 10.01 -9.64 -10.73
C THR A 168 8.50 -9.85 -10.52
N GLN A 169 8.13 -10.61 -9.48
CA GLN A 169 6.74 -10.79 -9.08
C GLN A 169 6.31 -9.69 -8.10
N THR A 170 5.03 -9.35 -8.10
CA THR A 170 4.48 -8.41 -7.12
C THR A 170 4.50 -9.05 -5.72
N LEU A 171 4.81 -8.27 -4.68
CA LEU A 171 4.62 -8.68 -3.28
C LEU A 171 3.16 -8.51 -2.84
N ARG A 172 2.34 -7.85 -3.65
CA ARG A 172 0.92 -7.62 -3.33
C ARG A 172 0.10 -8.86 -3.60
N GLY A 173 -0.71 -9.24 -2.62
CA GLY A 173 -1.57 -10.41 -2.64
C GLY A 173 -0.74 -11.68 -2.64
N MET A 174 0.24 -11.80 -1.75
CA MET A 174 0.96 -13.07 -1.56
C MET A 174 0.27 -14.00 -0.57
N ALA A 175 -0.52 -13.45 0.36
CA ALA A 175 -1.35 -14.25 1.23
C ALA A 175 -2.23 -15.19 0.40
N THR A 176 -2.44 -16.40 0.91
CA THR A 176 -3.19 -17.55 0.39
C THR A 176 -2.59 -18.23 -0.85
N HIS A 177 -1.34 -17.93 -1.21
CA HIS A 177 -0.68 -18.48 -2.39
C HIS A 177 0.23 -19.69 -2.13
N GLY A 178 0.41 -20.06 -0.85
CA GLY A 178 1.32 -21.12 -0.42
C GLY A 178 2.76 -20.89 -0.88
N ALA A 179 3.34 -21.87 -1.58
CA ALA A 179 4.73 -21.80 -2.04
C ALA A 179 5.03 -20.48 -2.79
N LEU A 180 6.16 -19.83 -2.52
CA LEU A 180 6.48 -18.53 -3.11
C LEU A 180 7.68 -18.61 -4.08
N HIS A 181 7.81 -17.57 -4.92
CA HIS A 181 8.62 -17.51 -6.15
C HIS A 181 7.98 -18.23 -7.35
N TRP A 182 8.51 -18.01 -8.56
CA TRP A 182 7.97 -18.57 -9.81
C TRP A 182 7.86 -20.08 -9.82
N ARG A 183 8.82 -20.77 -9.21
CA ARG A 183 8.85 -22.24 -9.14
C ARG A 183 8.27 -22.78 -7.83
N GLY A 184 7.93 -21.91 -6.88
CA GLY A 184 7.66 -22.29 -5.50
C GLY A 184 8.91 -22.78 -4.75
N ASP A 185 10.10 -22.42 -5.21
CA ASP A 185 11.39 -22.91 -4.72
C ASP A 185 11.86 -22.27 -3.41
N ARG A 186 10.93 -21.65 -2.67
CA ARG A 186 11.13 -21.20 -1.30
C ARG A 186 10.44 -22.06 -0.24
N VAL A 187 9.82 -23.17 -0.64
CA VAL A 187 9.41 -24.22 0.31
C VAL A 187 10.60 -24.86 1.04
N ASP A 188 11.81 -24.76 0.48
CA ASP A 188 13.07 -25.20 1.10
C ASP A 188 14.02 -24.00 1.22
N GLY A 189 14.69 -23.86 2.35
CA GLY A 189 15.58 -22.73 2.59
C GLY A 189 16.14 -22.63 4.00
N PHE A 190 16.48 -21.39 4.39
CA PHE A 190 17.16 -21.07 5.64
C PHE A 190 16.43 -21.55 6.90
N PHE A 191 15.11 -21.47 6.90
CA PHE A 191 14.25 -21.91 8.01
C PHE A 191 13.86 -23.39 7.92
N GLY A 192 14.32 -24.07 6.88
CA GLY A 192 14.08 -25.49 6.64
C GLY A 192 13.06 -25.74 5.53
N LEU A 193 12.62 -27.00 5.48
CA LEU A 193 11.73 -27.53 4.47
C LEU A 193 10.28 -27.53 4.98
N ASP A 194 9.42 -26.79 4.29
CA ASP A 194 7.97 -26.90 4.38
C ASP A 194 7.53 -28.25 3.78
N THR A 195 6.74 -28.99 4.56
CA THR A 195 6.24 -30.31 4.16
C THR A 195 5.02 -30.25 3.26
N CYS A 196 4.46 -29.05 3.03
CA CYS A 196 3.27 -28.81 2.24
C CYS A 196 2.08 -29.67 2.68
N ASN A 197 1.81 -29.64 3.99
CA ASN A 197 0.65 -30.29 4.61
C ASN A 197 -0.23 -29.27 5.33
N GLU A 198 -0.26 -28.03 4.84
CA GLU A 198 -1.02 -26.95 5.47
C GLU A 198 -2.53 -27.24 5.41
N PRO A 199 -3.27 -27.16 6.53
CA PRO A 199 -4.70 -27.42 6.57
C PRO A 199 -5.55 -26.21 6.14
N THR A 200 -4.93 -25.07 5.81
CA THR A 200 -5.55 -23.73 5.73
C THR A 200 -6.00 -23.31 4.34
N GLY A 201 -5.82 -24.13 3.30
CA GLY A 201 -6.33 -23.86 1.96
C GLY A 201 -5.30 -24.18 0.89
N ALA A 202 -4.20 -23.42 0.83
CA ALA A 202 -3.08 -23.74 -0.04
C ALA A 202 -2.28 -24.93 0.53
N PRO A 203 -1.65 -25.78 -0.30
CA PRO A 203 -0.95 -26.95 0.21
C PRO A 203 0.29 -26.62 1.06
N CYS A 204 1.01 -25.55 0.72
CA CYS A 204 2.24 -25.12 1.39
C CYS A 204 2.00 -23.82 2.18
N SER A 205 2.87 -23.54 3.13
CA SER A 205 2.89 -22.32 3.95
C SER A 205 3.55 -21.17 3.18
N GLU A 206 2.78 -20.11 2.95
CA GLU A 206 3.32 -18.84 2.42
C GLU A 206 4.21 -18.11 3.42
N GLU A 207 3.96 -18.26 4.72
CA GLU A 207 4.78 -17.67 5.78
C GLU A 207 6.16 -18.30 5.80
N ASP A 208 6.24 -19.63 5.84
CA ASP A 208 7.52 -20.36 5.77
C ASP A 208 8.24 -20.07 4.46
N SER A 209 7.49 -20.04 3.35
CA SER A 209 8.04 -19.71 2.04
C SER A 209 8.58 -18.28 1.97
N PHE A 210 7.91 -17.30 2.59
CA PHE A 210 8.38 -15.92 2.60
C PHE A 210 9.60 -15.78 3.50
N ASN A 211 9.57 -16.37 4.70
CA ASN A 211 10.70 -16.41 5.63
C ASN A 211 11.96 -16.97 4.96
N ASN A 212 11.84 -17.99 4.11
CA ASN A 212 12.96 -18.56 3.36
C ASN A 212 13.61 -17.62 2.33
N PHE A 213 13.03 -16.44 2.04
CA PHE A 213 13.70 -15.38 1.29
C PHE A 213 14.74 -14.60 2.09
N ILE A 214 14.95 -14.85 3.39
CA ILE A 214 15.99 -14.20 4.20
C ILE A 214 17.40 -14.23 3.60
N VAL A 215 17.68 -15.22 2.74
CA VAL A 215 18.96 -15.32 2.00
C VAL A 215 19.14 -14.20 0.95
N ALA A 216 18.06 -13.49 0.58
CA ALA A 216 18.10 -12.39 -0.37
C ALA A 216 18.78 -11.12 0.19
N PHE A 217 18.79 -10.93 1.52
CA PHE A 217 19.49 -9.81 2.13
C PHE A 217 20.99 -9.85 1.81
N GLU A 218 21.63 -11.02 2.02
CA GLU A 218 23.02 -11.23 1.62
C GLU A 218 23.15 -11.36 0.10
N GLY A 219 22.34 -12.23 -0.51
CA GLY A 219 22.55 -12.67 -1.89
C GLY A 219 22.11 -11.70 -2.99
N LEU A 220 21.21 -10.75 -2.71
CA LEU A 220 20.68 -9.81 -3.70
C LEU A 220 20.99 -8.35 -3.37
N VAL A 221 20.80 -7.92 -2.12
CA VAL A 221 21.07 -6.54 -1.69
C VAL A 221 22.41 -6.39 -0.95
N GLY A 222 23.23 -7.45 -0.94
CA GLY A 222 24.63 -7.40 -0.56
C GLY A 222 24.89 -7.07 0.91
N MET A 223 23.91 -7.30 1.80
CA MET A 223 24.07 -7.11 3.23
C MET A 223 25.22 -8.00 3.76
N GLU A 224 26.07 -7.46 4.63
CA GLU A 224 27.07 -8.28 5.33
C GLU A 224 26.36 -9.17 6.36
N GLY A 225 26.18 -10.45 6.04
CA GLY A 225 25.33 -11.36 6.81
C GLY A 225 23.85 -11.21 6.44
N THR A 226 22.96 -11.40 7.41
CA THR A 226 21.52 -11.25 7.20
C THR A 226 20.83 -10.75 8.47
N ILE A 227 19.58 -10.32 8.33
CA ILE A 227 18.73 -9.92 9.45
C ILE A 227 18.42 -11.11 10.37
N SER A 228 17.94 -10.83 11.57
CA SER A 228 17.51 -11.87 12.52
C SER A 228 16.19 -12.53 12.09
N ALA A 229 15.92 -13.71 12.63
CA ALA A 229 14.64 -14.41 12.39
C ALA A 229 13.41 -13.59 12.82
N GLY A 230 13.52 -12.82 13.91
CA GLY A 230 12.43 -11.96 14.37
C GLY A 230 12.18 -10.77 13.45
N GLU A 231 13.23 -10.18 12.89
CA GLU A 231 13.13 -9.12 11.88
C GLU A 231 12.56 -9.66 10.56
N MET A 232 12.97 -10.87 10.15
CA MET A 232 12.37 -11.52 8.99
C MET A 232 10.87 -11.76 9.19
N GLN A 233 10.46 -12.20 10.39
CA GLN A 233 9.04 -12.36 10.71
C GLN A 233 8.28 -11.03 10.60
N GLN A 234 8.82 -9.93 11.13
CA GLN A 234 8.20 -8.61 10.98
C GLN A 234 8.03 -8.23 9.50
N PHE A 235 9.02 -8.54 8.66
CA PHE A 235 8.90 -8.32 7.22
C PHE A 235 7.84 -9.24 6.58
N THR A 236 7.78 -10.51 6.99
CA THR A 236 6.76 -11.47 6.55
C THR A 236 5.35 -10.99 6.86
N ASP A 237 5.09 -10.60 8.10
CA ASP A 237 3.79 -10.10 8.55
C ASP A 237 3.34 -8.91 7.69
N PHE A 238 4.22 -7.93 7.49
CA PHE A 238 3.94 -6.78 6.62
C PHE A 238 3.73 -7.18 5.15
N ALA A 239 4.58 -8.06 4.60
CA ALA A 239 4.53 -8.43 3.19
C ALA A 239 3.25 -9.20 2.83
N LEU A 240 2.76 -10.05 3.75
CA LEU A 240 1.54 -10.82 3.54
C LEU A 240 0.26 -9.97 3.67
N GLU A 241 0.31 -8.81 4.34
CA GLU A 241 -0.80 -7.85 4.40
C GLU A 241 -0.95 -6.98 3.14
N LEU A 242 0.07 -6.91 2.30
CA LEU A 242 0.02 -6.08 1.09
C LEU A 242 -1.07 -6.60 0.14
N MET A 243 -2.15 -5.86 -0.06
CA MET A 243 -3.19 -6.20 -1.03
C MET A 243 -2.94 -5.56 -2.40
N LEU A 244 -3.50 -6.18 -3.44
CA LEU A 244 -3.59 -5.56 -4.77
C LEU A 244 -4.70 -4.50 -4.78
N PRO A 245 -4.51 -3.37 -5.49
CA PRO A 245 -5.59 -2.40 -5.66
C PRO A 245 -6.74 -3.02 -6.47
N PRO A 246 -7.93 -2.41 -6.45
CA PRO A 246 -9.03 -2.82 -7.33
C PRO A 246 -8.60 -2.86 -8.79
N ASN A 247 -8.97 -3.91 -9.52
CA ASN A 247 -8.65 -4.02 -10.94
C ASN A 247 -9.32 -2.88 -11.74
N PRO A 248 -8.54 -1.99 -12.40
CA PRO A 248 -9.05 -0.79 -13.05
C PRO A 248 -9.80 -1.06 -14.36
N ILE A 249 -9.65 -2.25 -14.94
CA ILE A 249 -10.36 -2.66 -16.16
C ILE A 249 -11.78 -3.16 -15.80
N ARG A 250 -11.96 -3.64 -14.57
CA ARG A 250 -13.22 -4.19 -14.10
C ARG A 250 -14.23 -3.04 -13.87
N PRO A 251 -15.45 -3.11 -14.44
CA PRO A 251 -16.44 -2.06 -14.26
C PRO A 251 -16.79 -1.83 -12.79
N LEU A 252 -17.02 -0.58 -12.41
CA LEU A 252 -17.29 -0.18 -11.02
C LEU A 252 -18.57 -0.75 -10.42
N ASN A 253 -19.48 -1.26 -11.26
CA ASN A 253 -20.65 -1.99 -10.80
C ASN A 253 -20.36 -3.46 -10.48
N ASN A 254 -19.09 -3.88 -10.60
CA ASN A 254 -18.57 -5.22 -10.41
C ASN A 254 -19.18 -6.29 -11.34
N THR A 255 -19.72 -5.88 -12.50
CA THR A 255 -20.20 -6.82 -13.53
C THR A 255 -19.18 -6.92 -14.67
N LEU A 256 -18.87 -8.13 -15.11
CA LEU A 256 -18.00 -8.33 -16.27
C LEU A 256 -18.59 -7.74 -17.56
N THR A 257 -17.71 -7.28 -18.44
CA THR A 257 -18.08 -6.89 -19.81
C THR A 257 -18.49 -8.12 -20.64
N GLY A 258 -19.17 -7.90 -21.78
CA GLY A 258 -19.72 -9.01 -22.58
C GLY A 258 -18.71 -10.09 -22.98
N ASP A 259 -17.54 -9.69 -23.50
CA ASP A 259 -16.50 -10.67 -23.86
C ASP A 259 -15.85 -11.32 -22.63
N ALA A 260 -15.68 -10.58 -21.53
CA ALA A 260 -15.12 -11.14 -20.30
C ALA A 260 -16.08 -12.11 -19.60
N ALA A 261 -17.39 -11.88 -19.63
CA ALA A 261 -18.38 -12.84 -19.11
C ALA A 261 -18.38 -14.15 -19.93
N LEU A 262 -18.22 -14.05 -21.26
CA LEU A 262 -18.03 -15.22 -22.11
C LEU A 262 -16.67 -15.90 -21.86
N GLY A 263 -15.64 -15.11 -21.53
CA GLY A 263 -14.31 -15.59 -21.14
C GLY A 263 -14.33 -16.36 -19.82
N GLU A 264 -15.01 -15.83 -18.81
CA GLU A 264 -15.25 -16.50 -17.53
C GLU A 264 -15.94 -17.85 -17.73
N SER A 265 -16.98 -17.90 -18.57
CA SER A 265 -17.65 -19.16 -18.90
C SER A 265 -16.71 -20.19 -19.54
N LEU A 266 -15.72 -19.74 -20.34
CA LEU A 266 -14.68 -20.60 -20.91
C LEU A 266 -13.63 -21.02 -19.87
N PHE A 267 -13.31 -20.14 -18.92
CA PHE A 267 -12.33 -20.38 -17.87
C PHE A 267 -12.75 -21.53 -16.94
N PHE A 268 -14.03 -21.55 -16.55
CA PHE A 268 -14.58 -22.57 -15.66
C PHE A 268 -15.17 -23.79 -16.38
N GLY A 269 -15.58 -23.63 -17.63
CA GLY A 269 -16.39 -24.63 -18.33
C GLY A 269 -15.56 -25.74 -19.00
N PRO A 270 -15.19 -25.57 -20.29
CA PRO A 270 -14.50 -26.61 -21.05
C PRO A 270 -13.02 -26.76 -20.68
N VAL A 271 -12.48 -27.96 -20.87
CA VAL A 271 -11.03 -28.20 -20.92
C VAL A 271 -10.49 -27.55 -22.19
N THR A 272 -9.54 -26.62 -22.04
CA THR A 272 -9.00 -25.81 -23.14
C THR A 272 -7.56 -26.17 -23.50
N ASP A 273 -6.81 -26.83 -22.60
CA ASP A 273 -5.37 -27.11 -22.72
C ASP A 273 -5.03 -28.61 -22.84
N THR A 274 -6.03 -29.44 -23.15
CA THR A 274 -5.98 -30.93 -23.20
C THR A 274 -5.92 -31.67 -21.87
N VAL A 275 -5.66 -31.00 -20.74
CA VAL A 275 -5.50 -31.64 -19.41
C VAL A 275 -6.58 -31.20 -18.44
N ALA A 276 -6.80 -29.89 -18.31
CA ALA A 276 -7.70 -29.30 -17.32
C ALA A 276 -8.49 -28.10 -17.88
N THR A 277 -9.49 -27.65 -17.13
CA THR A 277 -10.02 -26.30 -17.35
C THR A 277 -8.99 -25.28 -16.86
N CYS A 278 -9.10 -24.01 -17.27
CA CYS A 278 -8.20 -22.98 -16.76
C CYS A 278 -8.24 -22.91 -15.22
N ASN A 279 -9.43 -23.01 -14.64
CA ASN A 279 -9.63 -23.02 -13.17
C ASN A 279 -9.04 -24.26 -12.47
N GLY A 280 -8.77 -25.35 -13.21
CA GLY A 280 -8.16 -26.55 -12.64
C GLY A 280 -6.73 -26.32 -12.14
N CYS A 281 -6.01 -25.36 -12.74
CA CYS A 281 -4.70 -24.92 -12.25
C CYS A 281 -4.80 -23.51 -11.63
N HIS A 282 -5.46 -22.59 -12.33
CA HIS A 282 -5.63 -21.20 -11.89
C HIS A 282 -6.90 -21.04 -11.05
N THR A 283 -6.95 -21.68 -9.87
CA THR A 283 -8.14 -21.68 -9.02
C THR A 283 -8.60 -20.26 -8.66
N LEU A 284 -9.87 -19.96 -8.95
CA LEU A 284 -10.56 -18.75 -8.53
C LEU A 284 -11.69 -19.11 -7.56
N ASP A 285 -11.46 -18.87 -6.28
CA ASP A 285 -12.43 -18.99 -5.19
C ASP A 285 -12.11 -17.93 -4.13
N SER A 286 -12.80 -16.80 -4.20
CA SER A 286 -12.51 -15.66 -3.31
C SER A 286 -12.90 -15.89 -1.85
N GLY A 287 -13.83 -16.82 -1.60
CA GLY A 287 -14.22 -17.21 -0.24
C GLY A 287 -13.09 -17.92 0.50
N ASP A 288 -12.28 -18.67 -0.23
CA ASP A 288 -11.10 -19.39 0.29
C ASP A 288 -9.77 -18.66 -0.03
N GLY A 289 -9.84 -17.44 -0.60
CA GLY A 289 -8.67 -16.61 -0.88
C GLY A 289 -7.96 -16.88 -2.21
N PHE A 290 -8.44 -17.80 -3.03
CA PHE A 290 -7.76 -18.15 -4.29
C PHE A 290 -8.10 -17.19 -5.43
N PHE A 291 -7.06 -16.57 -6.00
CA PHE A 291 -7.20 -15.63 -7.11
C PHE A 291 -6.30 -15.97 -8.31
N GLY A 292 -6.54 -17.15 -8.87
CA GLY A 292 -5.90 -17.64 -10.08
C GLY A 292 -4.70 -18.55 -9.81
N THR A 293 -4.62 -19.14 -8.62
CA THR A 293 -3.60 -20.11 -8.22
C THR A 293 -4.19 -21.00 -7.13
N GLY A 294 -3.89 -22.31 -7.14
CA GLY A 294 -4.09 -23.19 -5.98
C GLY A 294 -2.81 -23.43 -5.16
N GLY A 295 -1.70 -22.82 -5.56
CA GLY A 295 -0.39 -22.97 -4.90
C GLY A 295 0.43 -24.19 -5.36
N GLU A 296 -0.12 -25.04 -6.24
CA GLU A 296 0.58 -26.23 -6.75
C GLU A 296 1.52 -25.93 -7.93
N GLN A 297 2.37 -26.92 -8.24
CA GLN A 297 3.21 -26.90 -9.45
C GLN A 297 2.55 -27.56 -10.66
N SER A 298 2.88 -27.08 -11.86
CA SER A 298 2.46 -27.61 -13.14
C SER A 298 3.63 -27.78 -14.11
N PHE A 299 3.45 -28.69 -15.08
CA PHE A 299 4.41 -28.91 -16.16
C PHE A 299 4.06 -27.99 -17.34
N GLU A 300 4.96 -27.03 -17.63
CA GLU A 300 4.75 -26.02 -18.68
C GLU A 300 5.56 -26.30 -19.96
N GLY A 301 6.15 -27.49 -20.11
CA GLY A 301 7.07 -27.78 -21.22
C GLY A 301 8.45 -27.13 -21.05
N GLU A 302 8.70 -26.51 -19.90
CA GLU A 302 9.96 -25.88 -19.52
C GLU A 302 10.96 -26.88 -18.93
N THR A 303 12.19 -26.42 -18.70
CA THR A 303 13.26 -27.26 -18.13
C THR A 303 12.99 -27.76 -16.72
N GLN A 304 12.11 -27.07 -15.99
CA GLN A 304 11.65 -27.40 -14.64
C GLN A 304 10.16 -27.03 -14.52
N HIS A 305 9.49 -27.61 -13.53
CA HIS A 305 8.11 -27.28 -13.22
C HIS A 305 8.01 -25.91 -12.54
N PHE A 306 6.87 -25.25 -12.74
CA PHE A 306 6.59 -23.94 -12.19
C PHE A 306 5.41 -24.02 -11.25
N LYS A 307 5.41 -23.16 -10.24
CA LYS A 307 4.20 -22.93 -9.46
C LYS A 307 3.20 -22.21 -10.34
N VAL A 308 1.94 -22.63 -10.31
CA VAL A 308 0.87 -21.92 -11.00
C VAL A 308 0.75 -20.51 -10.40
N PRO A 309 1.03 -19.43 -11.17
CA PRO A 309 1.01 -18.07 -10.63
C PRO A 309 -0.42 -17.54 -10.57
N HIS A 310 -0.69 -16.68 -9.58
CA HIS A 310 -1.97 -15.95 -9.51
C HIS A 310 -2.19 -15.04 -10.71
N MET A 311 -3.46 -14.71 -10.98
CA MET A 311 -3.85 -13.94 -12.18
C MET A 311 -4.26 -12.49 -11.88
N ARG A 312 -4.28 -12.08 -10.61
CA ARG A 312 -4.81 -10.78 -10.16
C ARG A 312 -4.22 -9.53 -10.85
N ASN A 313 -2.95 -9.56 -11.24
CA ASN A 313 -2.24 -8.40 -11.81
C ASN A 313 -1.92 -8.54 -13.30
N MET A 314 -2.60 -9.42 -14.06
CA MET A 314 -2.31 -9.60 -15.50
C MET A 314 -2.41 -8.28 -16.30
N TYR A 315 -3.29 -7.37 -15.89
CA TYR A 315 -3.42 -6.05 -16.52
C TYR A 315 -2.18 -5.16 -16.35
N HIS A 316 -1.35 -5.40 -15.34
CA HIS A 316 -0.07 -4.70 -15.17
C HIS A 316 1.01 -5.18 -16.14
N LYS A 317 0.84 -6.33 -16.82
CA LYS A 317 1.89 -6.90 -17.70
C LYS A 317 1.75 -6.51 -19.18
N VAL A 318 0.79 -5.62 -19.49
CA VAL A 318 0.57 -5.12 -20.86
C VAL A 318 1.60 -4.04 -21.21
N GLY A 319 2.12 -4.06 -22.43
CA GLY A 319 2.99 -3.02 -22.96
C GLY A 319 4.10 -3.51 -23.89
N MET A 320 4.34 -4.81 -23.91
CA MET A 320 5.12 -5.49 -24.96
C MET A 320 4.18 -5.85 -26.11
N PHE A 321 4.57 -5.55 -27.35
CA PHE A 321 3.78 -5.84 -28.55
C PHE A 321 4.67 -6.52 -29.60
N GLY A 322 4.44 -7.79 -29.86
CA GLY A 322 5.25 -8.60 -30.77
C GLY A 322 6.31 -9.44 -30.04
N LEU A 323 6.57 -10.62 -30.61
CA LEU A 323 7.58 -11.55 -30.09
C LEU A 323 8.99 -11.14 -30.55
N SER A 324 9.99 -11.40 -29.71
CA SER A 324 11.41 -11.15 -30.00
C SER A 324 11.92 -11.88 -31.25
N THR A 325 11.24 -12.96 -31.66
CA THR A 325 11.53 -13.75 -32.86
C THR A 325 11.08 -13.07 -34.17
N GLY A 326 10.46 -11.90 -34.10
CA GLY A 326 9.95 -11.13 -35.24
C GLY A 326 8.51 -11.47 -35.61
N GLY A 327 7.76 -10.43 -36.02
CA GLY A 327 6.35 -10.51 -36.44
C GLY A 327 5.83 -9.14 -36.91
N PRO A 328 4.69 -9.09 -37.62
CA PRO A 328 4.18 -7.85 -38.24
C PRO A 328 3.66 -6.81 -37.23
N ASN A 329 3.54 -7.15 -35.95
CA ASN A 329 2.89 -6.34 -34.91
C ASN A 329 3.86 -5.86 -33.83
N THR A 330 5.01 -5.31 -34.24
CA THR A 330 5.98 -4.67 -33.33
C THR A 330 5.70 -3.18 -33.22
N GLY A 331 4.49 -2.82 -32.77
CA GLY A 331 4.13 -1.41 -32.53
C GLY A 331 5.04 -0.73 -31.50
N ASP A 332 4.74 0.52 -31.14
CA ASP A 332 5.53 1.22 -30.13
C ASP A 332 5.49 0.44 -28.80
N GLN A 333 6.66 -0.03 -28.35
CA GLN A 333 6.79 -0.76 -27.10
C GLN A 333 6.67 0.21 -25.93
N ILE A 334 5.77 -0.10 -25.00
CA ILE A 334 5.70 0.58 -23.71
C ILE A 334 6.63 -0.15 -22.71
N ARG A 335 6.85 -1.47 -22.93
CA ARG A 335 7.64 -2.34 -22.05
C ARG A 335 8.48 -3.34 -22.86
N GLY A 336 9.58 -3.80 -22.27
CA GLY A 336 10.45 -4.83 -22.87
C GLY A 336 10.06 -6.28 -22.55
N TYR A 337 9.20 -6.49 -21.54
CA TYR A 337 8.79 -7.81 -21.04
C TYR A 337 7.27 -7.88 -20.89
N GLY A 338 6.70 -9.05 -21.15
CA GLY A 338 5.25 -9.30 -21.04
C GLY A 338 4.91 -10.41 -20.03
N PHE A 339 4.30 -11.47 -20.53
CA PHE A 339 3.80 -12.65 -19.83
C PHE A 339 4.82 -13.80 -19.85
N LEU A 340 4.50 -14.86 -19.09
CA LEU A 340 5.40 -15.95 -18.69
C LEU A 340 6.41 -15.54 -17.61
N HIS A 341 7.08 -16.52 -17.01
CA HIS A 341 8.05 -16.27 -15.94
C HIS A 341 9.23 -15.40 -16.40
N ASP A 342 9.69 -15.57 -17.65
CA ASP A 342 10.81 -14.84 -18.24
C ASP A 342 10.39 -13.55 -18.99
N GLY A 343 9.08 -13.29 -19.07
CA GLY A 343 8.53 -12.12 -19.76
C GLY A 343 8.61 -12.19 -21.30
N SER A 344 8.85 -13.37 -21.88
CA SER A 344 9.09 -13.53 -23.32
C SER A 344 7.84 -13.44 -24.21
N ILE A 345 6.64 -13.55 -23.63
CA ILE A 345 5.38 -13.54 -24.38
C ILE A 345 4.71 -12.17 -24.28
N ASP A 346 4.39 -11.56 -25.41
CA ASP A 346 3.90 -10.18 -25.48
C ASP A 346 2.46 -9.98 -24.94
N THR A 347 1.54 -10.91 -25.25
CA THR A 347 0.11 -10.78 -24.94
C THR A 347 -0.51 -12.09 -24.45
N VAL A 348 -1.58 -12.00 -23.65
CA VAL A 348 -2.38 -13.17 -23.25
C VAL A 348 -2.99 -13.83 -24.48
N PHE A 349 -3.43 -13.06 -25.48
CA PHE A 349 -3.91 -13.59 -26.76
C PHE A 349 -2.88 -14.53 -27.42
N ASN A 350 -1.62 -14.11 -27.55
CA ASN A 350 -0.59 -14.94 -28.18
C ASN A 350 -0.19 -16.14 -27.31
N PHE A 351 -0.17 -15.99 -25.98
CA PHE A 351 -0.01 -17.12 -25.06
C PHE A 351 -1.08 -18.20 -25.31
N LEU A 352 -2.35 -17.80 -25.37
CA LEU A 352 -3.49 -18.69 -25.64
C LEU A 352 -3.54 -19.24 -27.07
N GLY A 353 -2.63 -18.78 -27.94
CA GLY A 353 -2.40 -19.33 -29.28
C GLY A 353 -1.39 -20.49 -29.32
N ALA A 354 -0.76 -20.84 -28.18
CA ALA A 354 0.15 -21.97 -28.11
C ALA A 354 -0.56 -23.29 -28.46
N GLY A 355 0.15 -24.23 -29.09
CA GLY A 355 -0.43 -25.45 -29.67
C GLY A 355 -1.09 -26.41 -28.69
N VAL A 356 -0.89 -26.22 -27.38
CA VAL A 356 -1.58 -26.96 -26.32
C VAL A 356 -3.04 -26.49 -26.15
N PHE A 357 -3.35 -25.26 -26.52
CA PHE A 357 -4.70 -24.71 -26.41
C PHE A 357 -5.54 -25.00 -27.65
N ASN A 358 -6.76 -25.50 -27.44
CA ASN A 358 -7.75 -25.70 -28.50
C ASN A 358 -8.79 -24.58 -28.49
N LEU A 359 -8.39 -23.39 -28.95
CA LEU A 359 -9.19 -22.17 -28.93
C LEU A 359 -9.24 -21.50 -30.30
N SER A 360 -10.41 -21.01 -30.69
CA SER A 360 -10.53 -20.03 -31.79
C SER A 360 -10.05 -18.65 -31.35
N ASP A 361 -9.66 -17.78 -32.28
CA ASP A 361 -9.27 -16.39 -32.00
C ASP A 361 -10.33 -15.64 -31.16
N ALA A 362 -11.62 -15.88 -31.42
CA ALA A 362 -12.70 -15.28 -30.66
C ALA A 362 -12.73 -15.76 -29.20
N GLN A 363 -12.42 -17.04 -28.95
CA GLN A 363 -12.32 -17.58 -27.59
C GLN A 363 -11.05 -17.07 -26.88
N GLN A 364 -9.93 -16.95 -27.59
CA GLN A 364 -8.69 -16.37 -27.05
C GLN A 364 -8.93 -14.93 -26.57
N ARG A 365 -9.58 -14.08 -27.39
CA ARG A 365 -9.91 -12.70 -27.00
C ARG A 365 -10.84 -12.62 -25.79
N ARG A 366 -11.78 -13.56 -25.64
CA ARG A 366 -12.69 -13.61 -24.49
C ARG A 366 -11.95 -13.99 -23.21
N LEU A 367 -11.11 -15.02 -23.28
CA LEU A 367 -10.26 -15.43 -22.16
C LEU A 367 -9.25 -14.35 -21.77
N GLU A 368 -8.66 -13.65 -22.74
CA GLU A 368 -7.83 -12.46 -22.49
C GLU A 368 -8.65 -11.36 -21.79
N ALA A 369 -9.84 -11.03 -22.29
CA ALA A 369 -10.70 -10.02 -21.68
C ALA A 369 -11.08 -10.34 -20.23
N PHE A 370 -11.29 -11.62 -19.90
CA PHE A 370 -11.51 -12.09 -18.54
C PHE A 370 -10.23 -12.03 -17.69
N SER A 371 -9.10 -12.51 -18.21
CA SER A 371 -7.80 -12.51 -17.52
C SER A 371 -7.34 -11.09 -17.15
N LEU A 372 -7.60 -10.11 -18.02
CA LEU A 372 -7.29 -8.70 -17.74
C LEU A 372 -8.27 -8.07 -16.73
N GLN A 373 -9.46 -8.64 -16.56
CA GLN A 373 -10.45 -8.21 -15.57
C GLN A 373 -10.42 -9.05 -14.29
N PHE A 374 -9.47 -9.98 -14.12
CA PHE A 374 -9.42 -10.91 -12.99
C PHE A 374 -9.57 -10.21 -11.63
N PRO A 375 -10.34 -10.76 -10.66
CA PRO A 375 -10.60 -10.08 -9.40
C PRO A 375 -9.32 -9.97 -8.56
N SER A 376 -9.18 -8.87 -7.80
CA SER A 376 -7.97 -8.55 -7.04
C SER A 376 -8.14 -8.63 -5.52
N ASP A 377 -9.25 -9.23 -5.06
CA ASP A 377 -9.67 -9.28 -3.64
C ASP A 377 -10.13 -7.94 -3.04
N LEU A 378 -10.23 -6.90 -3.87
CA LEU A 378 -10.98 -5.67 -3.57
C LEU A 378 -11.98 -5.39 -4.68
N ALA A 379 -13.19 -4.98 -4.30
CA ALA A 379 -14.21 -4.65 -5.27
C ALA A 379 -13.79 -3.41 -6.11
N PRO A 380 -14.14 -3.34 -7.40
CA PRO A 380 -13.73 -2.25 -8.30
C PRO A 380 -14.11 -0.84 -7.82
N VAL A 381 -15.12 -0.73 -6.96
CA VAL A 381 -15.63 0.54 -6.44
C VAL A 381 -14.73 1.13 -5.34
N VAL A 382 -13.88 0.34 -4.69
CA VAL A 382 -13.01 0.82 -3.60
C VAL A 382 -12.05 1.89 -4.13
N GLY A 383 -11.84 2.95 -3.36
CA GLY A 383 -11.04 4.12 -3.73
C GLY A 383 -11.73 5.10 -4.66
N GLN A 384 -12.92 4.78 -5.18
CA GLN A 384 -13.68 5.72 -6.02
C GLN A 384 -14.25 6.87 -5.21
N GLN A 385 -14.08 8.08 -5.74
CA GLN A 385 -14.51 9.33 -5.11
C GLN A 385 -15.37 10.15 -6.07
N VAL A 386 -16.33 10.89 -5.52
CA VAL A 386 -17.10 11.88 -6.28
C VAL A 386 -17.55 13.03 -5.38
N THR A 387 -17.32 14.26 -5.83
CA THR A 387 -17.72 15.47 -5.09
C THR A 387 -18.99 16.07 -5.64
N LEU A 388 -20.01 16.15 -4.80
CA LEU A 388 -21.25 16.88 -5.02
C LEU A 388 -21.07 18.35 -4.61
N THR A 389 -21.51 19.24 -5.49
CA THR A 389 -21.55 20.69 -5.26
C THR A 389 -22.97 21.19 -5.56
N ALA A 390 -23.25 22.45 -5.24
CA ALA A 390 -24.52 23.09 -5.56
C ALA A 390 -24.89 23.08 -7.07
N THR A 391 -23.92 22.88 -7.98
CA THR A 391 -24.12 23.09 -9.43
C THR A 391 -23.94 21.84 -10.29
N ASN A 392 -23.44 20.72 -9.75
CA ASN A 392 -23.05 19.55 -10.56
C ASN A 392 -23.91 18.30 -10.33
N SER A 393 -25.00 18.38 -9.55
CA SER A 393 -25.79 17.22 -9.12
C SER A 393 -26.23 16.31 -10.28
N ALA A 394 -26.65 16.87 -11.42
CA ALA A 394 -27.04 16.09 -12.60
C ALA A 394 -25.90 15.20 -13.14
N ALA A 395 -24.65 15.65 -13.04
CA ALA A 395 -23.48 14.91 -13.53
C ALA A 395 -23.02 13.85 -12.52
N VAL A 396 -23.05 14.15 -11.23
CA VAL A 396 -22.45 13.28 -10.19
C VAL A 396 -23.44 12.35 -9.51
N ASN A 397 -24.74 12.67 -9.49
CA ASN A 397 -25.75 11.85 -8.84
C ASN A 397 -25.78 10.39 -9.33
N PRO A 398 -25.62 10.09 -10.64
CA PRO A 398 -25.53 8.69 -11.09
C PRO A 398 -24.34 7.95 -10.45
N ARG A 399 -23.20 8.62 -10.27
CA ARG A 399 -22.03 8.02 -9.61
C ARG A 399 -22.29 7.82 -8.12
N ILE A 400 -22.87 8.80 -7.42
CA ILE A 400 -23.24 8.65 -6.00
C ILE A 400 -24.22 7.48 -5.81
N ASN A 401 -25.22 7.34 -6.69
CA ASN A 401 -26.17 6.23 -6.65
C ASN A 401 -25.45 4.88 -6.82
N LEU A 402 -24.47 4.80 -7.73
CA LEU A 402 -23.65 3.62 -7.90
C LEU A 402 -22.87 3.31 -6.60
N LEU A 403 -22.17 4.29 -6.01
CA LEU A 403 -21.42 4.07 -4.76
C LEU A 403 -22.32 3.54 -3.64
N ILE A 404 -23.51 4.14 -3.44
CA ILE A 404 -24.51 3.69 -2.45
C ILE A 404 -24.95 2.25 -2.73
N GLN A 405 -25.18 1.91 -4.00
CA GLN A 405 -25.60 0.57 -4.42
C GLN A 405 -24.50 -0.48 -4.18
N ARG A 406 -23.23 -0.12 -4.34
CA ARG A 406 -22.09 -1.03 -4.13
C ARG A 406 -21.73 -1.18 -2.66
N ALA A 407 -21.82 -0.11 -1.88
CA ALA A 407 -21.67 -0.17 -0.43
C ALA A 407 -22.70 -1.07 0.29
N SER A 408 -23.76 -1.52 -0.39
CA SER A 408 -24.74 -2.47 0.14
C SER A 408 -24.65 -3.87 -0.49
N ALA A 409 -23.72 -4.07 -1.44
CA ALA A 409 -23.56 -5.34 -2.12
C ALA A 409 -22.62 -6.26 -1.32
N SER A 410 -23.01 -7.53 -1.20
CA SER A 410 -22.17 -8.57 -0.58
C SER A 410 -20.90 -8.79 -1.40
N PHE A 411 -19.79 -9.04 -0.71
CA PHE A 411 -18.48 -9.33 -1.30
C PHE A 411 -17.79 -10.40 -0.45
N ASP A 412 -17.36 -11.48 -1.08
CA ASP A 412 -16.68 -12.59 -0.39
C ASP A 412 -15.17 -12.43 -0.54
N SER A 413 -14.47 -12.34 0.59
CA SER A 413 -13.03 -12.18 0.68
C SER A 413 -12.50 -12.75 1.99
N LEU A 414 -11.68 -13.79 1.91
CA LEU A 414 -11.01 -14.33 3.10
C LEU A 414 -10.16 -13.26 3.81
N MET A 415 -9.42 -12.45 3.05
CA MET A 415 -8.53 -11.40 3.57
C MET A 415 -9.27 -10.26 4.28
N LEU A 416 -10.55 -10.02 3.93
CA LEU A 416 -11.38 -9.00 4.57
C LEU A 416 -12.29 -9.59 5.67
N GLY A 417 -12.10 -10.86 6.06
CA GLY A 417 -12.86 -11.49 7.14
C GLY A 417 -14.09 -12.29 6.71
N GLY A 418 -14.12 -12.75 5.45
CA GLY A 418 -15.19 -13.59 4.89
C GLY A 418 -16.19 -12.78 4.05
N THR A 419 -17.47 -12.86 4.40
CA THR A 419 -18.51 -12.11 3.68
C THR A 419 -18.65 -10.70 4.26
N VAL A 420 -18.19 -9.71 3.49
CA VAL A 420 -18.26 -8.27 3.78
C VAL A 420 -19.14 -7.54 2.74
N THR A 421 -19.15 -6.20 2.75
CA THR A 421 -19.68 -5.39 1.65
C THR A 421 -18.60 -5.05 0.63
N GLU A 422 -18.96 -4.64 -0.60
CA GLU A 422 -17.95 -4.24 -1.61
C GLU A 422 -17.14 -3.00 -1.18
N CYS A 423 -17.70 -2.12 -0.34
CA CYS A 423 -16.99 -0.98 0.26
C CYS A 423 -17.74 -0.49 1.50
N ASP A 424 -17.05 0.25 2.37
CA ASP A 424 -17.72 1.19 3.26
C ASP A 424 -17.87 2.53 2.54
N LEU A 425 -19.01 3.20 2.68
CA LEU A 425 -19.24 4.50 2.04
C LEU A 425 -19.18 5.61 3.09
N ILE A 426 -18.21 6.51 2.91
CA ILE A 426 -18.07 7.71 3.74
C ILE A 426 -18.43 8.97 2.96
N VAL A 427 -18.74 10.04 3.68
CA VAL A 427 -18.90 11.38 3.14
C VAL A 427 -18.06 12.35 3.98
N LYS A 428 -17.30 13.23 3.33
CA LYS A 428 -16.59 14.34 3.99
C LYS A 428 -16.97 15.66 3.33
N GLY A 429 -17.10 16.72 4.10
CA GLY A 429 -17.35 18.05 3.59
C GLY A 429 -17.62 19.07 4.69
N VAL A 430 -18.31 20.16 4.35
CA VAL A 430 -18.63 21.22 5.30
C VAL A 430 -20.13 21.24 5.57
N ALA A 431 -20.53 21.22 6.85
CA ALA A 431 -21.90 21.45 7.28
C ALA A 431 -21.93 22.32 8.54
N GLY A 432 -22.81 23.32 8.57
CA GLY A 432 -22.86 24.30 9.66
C GLY A 432 -21.57 25.11 9.85
N GLY A 433 -20.80 25.32 8.78
CA GLY A 433 -19.52 26.03 8.81
C GLY A 433 -18.36 25.26 9.44
N LYS A 434 -18.53 23.96 9.71
CA LYS A 434 -17.50 23.07 10.25
C LYS A 434 -17.23 21.92 9.30
N GLU A 435 -16.00 21.41 9.31
CA GLU A 435 -15.69 20.13 8.68
C GLU A 435 -16.48 19.01 9.36
N ARG A 436 -17.05 18.14 8.53
CA ARG A 436 -17.92 17.06 8.96
C ARG A 436 -17.67 15.78 8.21
N GLY A 437 -17.81 14.68 8.93
CA GLY A 437 -17.74 13.32 8.41
C GLY A 437 -19.04 12.55 8.59
N TRP A 438 -19.28 11.60 7.70
CA TRP A 438 -20.33 10.61 7.83
C TRP A 438 -19.86 9.24 7.33
N VAL A 439 -20.40 8.18 7.93
CA VAL A 439 -20.27 6.80 7.45
C VAL A 439 -21.64 6.19 7.22
N ARG A 440 -21.80 5.43 6.14
CA ARG A 440 -23.05 4.75 5.83
C ARG A 440 -23.20 3.48 6.64
N GLU A 441 -24.34 3.32 7.30
CA GLU A 441 -24.68 2.12 8.07
C GLU A 441 -25.47 1.10 7.25
N ALA A 442 -25.57 -0.14 7.76
CA ALA A 442 -26.39 -1.20 7.18
C ALA A 442 -27.88 -0.83 7.06
N SER A 443 -28.36 0.10 7.90
CA SER A 443 -29.71 0.69 7.82
C SER A 443 -29.95 1.47 6.51
N GLY A 444 -28.87 1.85 5.83
CA GLY A 444 -28.88 2.72 4.66
C GLY A 444 -28.82 4.22 4.99
N GLN A 445 -28.86 4.58 6.27
CA GLN A 445 -28.61 5.94 6.75
C GLN A 445 -27.11 6.21 6.89
N PHE A 446 -26.76 7.48 7.02
CA PHE A 446 -25.41 7.97 7.26
C PHE A 446 -25.32 8.49 8.69
N ARG A 447 -24.46 7.90 9.51
CA ARG A 447 -24.14 8.40 10.85
C ARG A 447 -23.08 9.48 10.73
N SER A 448 -23.34 10.66 11.28
CA SER A 448 -22.36 11.76 11.34
C SER A 448 -21.30 11.50 12.40
N ASP A 449 -20.25 12.29 12.34
CA ASP A 449 -19.24 12.49 13.40
C ASP A 449 -19.78 13.11 14.70
N THR A 450 -21.09 13.31 14.81
CA THR A 450 -21.79 13.68 16.05
C THR A 450 -22.84 12.65 16.47
N GLY A 451 -22.89 11.51 15.78
CA GLY A 451 -23.84 10.42 16.02
C GLY A 451 -25.23 10.64 15.43
N ALA A 452 -25.49 11.75 14.74
CA ALA A 452 -26.77 12.01 14.11
C ALA A 452 -26.96 11.15 12.84
N LEU A 453 -28.18 10.64 12.63
CA LEU A 453 -28.50 9.86 11.43
C LEU A 453 -29.12 10.74 10.34
N ASN A 454 -28.53 10.68 9.15
CA ASN A 454 -28.95 11.39 7.96
C ASN A 454 -29.35 10.41 6.85
N THR A 455 -30.38 10.74 6.10
CA THR A 455 -30.68 10.08 4.83
C THR A 455 -29.76 10.64 3.73
N ASP A 456 -29.52 9.88 2.66
CA ASP A 456 -28.81 10.37 1.47
C ASP A 456 -29.42 11.69 0.94
N ALA A 457 -30.75 11.79 0.91
CA ALA A 457 -31.45 13.00 0.48
C ALA A 457 -31.12 14.22 1.36
N GLN A 458 -31.00 14.04 2.67
CA GLN A 458 -30.59 15.11 3.58
C GLN A 458 -29.14 15.53 3.34
N LEU A 459 -28.22 14.59 3.14
CA LEU A 459 -26.82 14.93 2.83
C LEU A 459 -26.70 15.69 1.51
N ARG A 460 -27.37 15.23 0.44
CA ARG A 460 -27.34 15.95 -0.84
C ARG A 460 -27.91 17.36 -0.75
N ALA A 461 -28.87 17.61 0.15
CA ALA A 461 -29.39 18.95 0.39
C ALA A 461 -28.33 19.87 1.02
N LEU A 462 -27.47 19.35 1.92
CA LEU A 462 -26.36 20.10 2.51
C LEU A 462 -25.36 20.56 1.43
N ALA A 463 -25.14 19.76 0.39
CA ALA A 463 -24.23 20.14 -0.68
C ALA A 463 -24.64 21.42 -1.43
N ALA A 464 -25.93 21.76 -1.38
CA ALA A 464 -26.48 22.98 -1.97
C ALA A 464 -26.48 24.17 -1.00
N SER A 465 -26.52 23.94 0.32
CA SER A 465 -26.62 25.00 1.33
C SER A 465 -25.30 25.33 2.02
N ASP A 466 -24.46 24.35 2.31
CA ASP A 466 -23.38 24.48 3.28
C ASP A 466 -21.98 24.34 2.65
N GLY A 467 -21.84 23.56 1.58
CA GLY A 467 -20.56 23.38 0.89
C GLY A 467 -20.45 22.05 0.15
N PRO A 468 -19.37 21.83 -0.60
CA PRO A 468 -19.18 20.58 -1.33
C PRO A 468 -19.12 19.37 -0.38
N LEU A 469 -19.67 18.23 -0.83
CA LEU A 469 -19.60 16.95 -0.15
C LEU A 469 -18.93 15.91 -1.04
N THR A 470 -17.88 15.25 -0.55
CA THR A 470 -17.18 14.18 -1.25
C THR A 470 -17.61 12.83 -0.70
N TYR A 471 -18.15 11.98 -1.57
CA TYR A 471 -18.48 10.59 -1.28
C TYR A 471 -17.31 9.71 -1.69
N THR A 472 -16.90 8.79 -0.82
CA THR A 472 -15.77 7.88 -1.04
C THR A 472 -16.13 6.46 -0.64
N CYS A 473 -15.97 5.50 -1.55
CA CYS A 473 -15.94 4.08 -1.18
C CYS A 473 -14.55 3.77 -0.63
N VAL A 474 -14.45 3.46 0.66
CA VAL A 474 -13.21 3.04 1.33
C VAL A 474 -13.20 1.52 1.51
N PRO A 475 -12.03 0.89 1.77
CA PRO A 475 -11.97 -0.53 2.06
C PRO A 475 -12.96 -0.95 3.15
N PRO A 476 -13.63 -2.10 3.03
CA PRO A 476 -14.53 -2.60 4.07
C PRO A 476 -13.83 -2.67 5.44
N GLY A 477 -14.51 -2.26 6.50
CA GLY A 477 -13.97 -2.18 7.86
C GLY A 477 -13.26 -0.86 8.19
N SER A 478 -12.95 -0.03 7.19
CA SER A 478 -12.26 1.26 7.42
C SER A 478 -13.19 2.47 7.48
N GLY A 479 -14.51 2.26 7.29
CA GLY A 479 -15.51 3.33 7.19
C GLY A 479 -15.62 4.21 8.43
N GLU A 480 -15.61 3.63 9.63
CA GLU A 480 -15.67 4.42 10.87
C GLU A 480 -14.43 5.30 11.02
N ARG A 481 -13.25 4.68 10.91
CA ARG A 481 -11.95 5.37 10.96
C ARG A 481 -11.87 6.52 9.97
N MET A 482 -12.10 6.25 8.69
CA MET A 482 -11.94 7.27 7.65
C MET A 482 -13.09 8.28 7.61
N GLY A 483 -14.26 7.92 8.15
CA GLY A 483 -15.45 8.74 8.14
C GLY A 483 -15.53 9.69 9.33
N ILE A 484 -15.53 9.14 10.55
CA ILE A 484 -16.11 9.79 11.74
C ILE A 484 -15.35 9.61 13.06
N ASN A 485 -14.30 8.78 13.11
CA ASN A 485 -13.48 8.54 14.30
C ASN A 485 -12.05 8.23 13.86
N ARG A 486 -11.27 9.25 13.51
CA ARG A 486 -10.03 9.03 12.74
C ARG A 486 -8.86 8.47 13.52
N ASP A 487 -8.87 8.63 14.83
CA ASP A 487 -7.81 8.19 15.73
C ASP A 487 -8.17 6.97 16.58
N GLU A 488 -9.38 6.45 16.37
CA GLU A 488 -9.87 5.17 16.90
C GLU A 488 -9.98 5.12 18.43
N ASP A 489 -10.20 6.27 19.05
CA ASP A 489 -10.26 6.42 20.51
C ASP A 489 -11.67 6.16 21.09
N ASN A 490 -12.66 5.95 20.20
CA ASN A 490 -14.09 5.72 20.45
C ASN A 490 -14.92 6.98 20.72
N ILE A 491 -14.32 8.16 20.58
CA ILE A 491 -14.99 9.44 20.49
C ILE A 491 -15.13 9.78 19.00
N LEU A 492 -16.23 10.43 18.62
CA LEU A 492 -16.45 10.80 17.22
C LEU A 492 -15.80 12.16 16.95
N ASP A 493 -15.19 12.35 15.77
CA ASP A 493 -14.44 13.56 15.37
C ASP A 493 -15.18 14.89 15.70
N GLY A 494 -16.52 14.90 15.63
CA GLY A 494 -17.34 16.10 15.85
C GLY A 494 -17.69 16.36 17.32
N LEU A 495 -17.39 15.40 18.20
CA LEU A 495 -17.55 15.44 19.66
C LEU A 495 -16.20 15.39 20.40
N ASP A 496 -15.12 15.19 19.66
CA ASP A 496 -13.77 15.02 20.17
C ASP A 496 -13.06 16.38 20.31
N ASN A 497 -12.45 16.63 21.48
CA ASN A 497 -11.61 17.80 21.71
C ASN A 497 -10.17 17.63 21.18
N CYS A 498 -9.77 16.41 20.81
CA CYS A 498 -8.57 16.11 20.04
C CYS A 498 -8.82 15.16 18.87
N PRO A 499 -9.56 15.59 17.81
CA PRO A 499 -9.99 14.72 16.72
C PRO A 499 -8.88 14.04 15.91
N ALA A 500 -7.60 14.23 16.23
CA ALA A 500 -6.48 13.62 15.54
C ALA A 500 -5.47 12.99 16.51
N VAL A 501 -5.78 12.91 17.81
CA VAL A 501 -4.90 12.37 18.84
C VAL A 501 -5.78 11.66 19.88
N ALA A 502 -5.68 10.34 19.90
CA ALA A 502 -6.53 9.51 20.74
C ALA A 502 -6.47 9.93 22.22
N ASN A 503 -7.62 10.30 22.79
CA ASN A 503 -7.74 10.77 24.18
C ASN A 503 -9.13 10.44 24.74
N ASN A 504 -9.38 9.16 25.02
CA ASN A 504 -10.66 8.66 25.52
C ASN A 504 -11.19 9.36 26.80
N ASP A 505 -10.32 10.01 27.57
CA ASP A 505 -10.70 10.74 28.79
C ASP A 505 -11.25 12.15 28.51
N GLN A 506 -11.00 12.70 27.31
CA GLN A 506 -11.43 14.02 26.85
C GLN A 506 -11.09 15.12 27.87
N LEU A 507 -9.92 15.00 28.51
CA LEU A 507 -9.45 16.01 29.45
C LEU A 507 -9.19 17.33 28.71
N ASP A 508 -9.61 18.42 29.33
CA ASP A 508 -9.58 19.81 28.84
C ASP A 508 -9.44 20.68 30.09
N SER A 509 -8.20 20.88 30.52
CA SER A 509 -7.86 21.48 31.82
C SER A 509 -8.10 22.98 31.85
N ASP A 510 -7.98 23.66 30.70
CA ASP A 510 -8.19 25.09 30.54
C ASP A 510 -9.61 25.46 30.08
N PHE A 511 -10.39 24.50 29.58
CA PHE A 511 -11.75 24.67 29.06
C PHE A 511 -11.84 25.45 27.73
N ASP A 512 -10.79 25.46 26.93
CA ASP A 512 -10.77 26.13 25.61
C ASP A 512 -11.41 25.26 24.49
N LYS A 513 -11.69 23.98 24.80
CA LYS A 513 -12.22 22.90 23.94
C LYS A 513 -11.20 22.21 23.04
N ILE A 514 -9.92 22.47 23.24
CA ILE A 514 -8.80 21.68 22.76
C ILE A 514 -8.42 20.77 23.93
N GLY A 515 -8.32 19.47 23.70
CA GLY A 515 -7.97 18.56 24.78
C GLY A 515 -6.49 18.65 25.14
N ASP A 516 -6.14 18.36 26.40
CA ASP A 516 -4.77 18.37 26.91
C ASP A 516 -3.80 17.53 26.04
N ALA A 517 -4.31 16.50 25.36
CA ALA A 517 -3.53 15.61 24.51
C ALA A 517 -3.05 16.27 23.20
N CYS A 518 -3.72 17.32 22.74
CA CYS A 518 -3.44 18.02 21.48
C CYS A 518 -3.34 19.53 21.64
N ASP A 519 -3.40 20.04 22.86
CA ASP A 519 -3.20 21.44 23.17
C ASP A 519 -1.71 21.79 23.17
N PRO A 520 -1.26 22.68 22.25
CA PRO A 520 0.14 23.11 22.22
C PRO A 520 0.53 24.02 23.39
N ILE A 521 -0.44 24.64 24.08
CA ILE A 521 -0.22 25.62 25.15
C ILE A 521 -1.28 25.33 26.22
N ASN A 522 -1.10 24.26 26.99
CA ASN A 522 -1.93 24.01 28.17
C ASN A 522 -1.73 25.18 29.16
N ASP A 523 -2.69 26.10 29.21
CA ASP A 523 -2.66 27.38 29.93
C ASP A 523 -4.03 27.57 30.61
N ALA A 524 -4.18 26.99 31.81
CA ALA A 524 -5.46 26.82 32.46
C ALA A 524 -6.12 28.14 32.90
N ASP A 525 -5.38 29.25 32.92
CA ASP A 525 -5.89 30.56 33.28
C ASP A 525 -5.90 31.59 32.14
N HIS A 526 -5.35 31.21 30.97
CA HIS A 526 -5.29 31.98 29.74
C HIS A 526 -4.51 33.30 29.86
N ASP A 527 -3.42 33.31 30.62
CA ASP A 527 -2.57 34.49 30.76
C ASP A 527 -1.44 34.58 29.72
N GLY A 528 -1.24 33.52 28.93
CA GLY A 528 -0.23 33.40 27.90
C GLY A 528 1.06 32.68 28.35
N VAL A 529 1.06 32.06 29.53
CA VAL A 529 2.17 31.25 30.07
C VAL A 529 1.69 29.80 30.23
N PRO A 530 2.37 28.80 29.64
CA PRO A 530 1.99 27.40 29.81
C PRO A 530 2.10 26.93 31.27
N ASP A 531 1.15 26.09 31.71
CA ASP A 531 1.01 25.55 33.06
C ASP A 531 2.29 24.92 33.63
N ASP A 532 3.16 24.36 32.77
CA ASP A 532 4.39 23.68 33.18
C ASP A 532 5.52 24.65 33.57
N VAL A 533 5.43 25.90 33.14
CA VAL A 533 6.35 26.99 33.44
C VAL A 533 5.69 28.15 34.17
N ASP A 534 4.37 28.09 34.35
CA ASP A 534 3.59 29.06 35.09
C ASP A 534 3.75 28.88 36.61
N ASN A 535 4.15 29.95 37.30
CA ASN A 535 4.24 29.96 38.75
C ASN A 535 2.87 30.17 39.45
N CYS A 536 1.80 30.40 38.69
CA CYS A 536 0.41 30.42 39.12
C CYS A 536 -0.57 29.80 38.09
N PRO A 537 -0.51 28.47 37.80
CA PRO A 537 -1.24 27.81 36.69
C PRO A 537 -2.77 27.95 36.64
N LEU A 538 -3.42 28.58 37.62
CA LEU A 538 -4.87 28.74 37.70
C LEU A 538 -5.28 30.21 37.96
N VAL A 539 -4.34 31.15 37.97
CA VAL A 539 -4.58 32.56 38.32
C VAL A 539 -3.75 33.50 37.43
N PRO A 540 -4.40 34.27 36.53
CA PRO A 540 -3.67 34.95 35.48
C PRO A 540 -2.61 35.92 36.00
N ASN A 541 -1.36 35.71 35.62
CA ASN A 541 -0.20 36.55 35.93
C ASN A 541 0.86 36.53 34.81
N PRO A 542 0.60 37.20 33.66
CA PRO A 542 1.48 37.13 32.49
C PRO A 542 2.91 37.66 32.72
N ASP A 543 3.13 38.34 33.84
CA ASP A 543 4.42 38.89 34.26
C ASP A 543 5.26 37.93 35.13
N GLN A 544 4.68 36.81 35.57
CA GLN A 544 5.34 35.72 36.30
C GLN A 544 6.12 36.22 37.54
N ILE A 545 5.62 37.28 38.20
CA ILE A 545 6.30 37.85 39.37
C ILE A 545 6.27 36.86 40.55
N ASP A 546 7.45 36.46 41.00
CA ASP A 546 7.70 35.73 42.24
C ASP A 546 8.72 36.53 43.08
N SER A 547 8.22 37.32 44.03
CA SER A 547 9.07 38.24 44.82
C SER A 547 9.96 37.52 45.83
N ASP A 548 9.62 36.29 46.24
CA ASP A 548 10.35 35.54 47.27
C ASP A 548 11.15 34.35 46.70
N ASN A 549 11.05 34.09 45.40
CA ASN A 549 11.70 33.03 44.63
C ASN A 549 11.41 31.62 45.17
N ASN A 550 10.19 31.39 45.66
CA ASN A 550 9.78 30.09 46.17
C ASN A 550 9.20 29.15 45.08
N GLY A 551 9.04 29.65 43.85
CA GLY A 551 8.47 28.93 42.72
C GLY A 551 6.94 29.06 42.59
N ARG A 552 6.29 29.85 43.46
CA ARG A 552 4.87 30.20 43.41
C ARG A 552 4.74 31.71 43.26
N GLY A 553 3.98 32.16 42.27
CA GLY A 553 3.85 33.58 41.96
C GLY A 553 3.10 34.37 43.04
N ASP A 554 3.40 35.67 43.10
CA ASP A 554 2.76 36.61 44.03
C ASP A 554 1.23 36.62 43.85
N ALA A 555 0.73 36.34 42.64
CA ALA A 555 -0.69 36.33 42.29
C ALA A 555 -1.49 35.20 42.96
N CYS A 556 -0.86 34.05 43.21
CA CYS A 556 -1.50 32.87 43.80
C CYS A 556 -0.97 32.51 45.19
N ASN A 557 -0.09 33.34 45.76
CA ASN A 557 0.60 33.07 47.02
C ASN A 557 -0.38 32.89 48.22
N ASP A 558 -1.52 33.59 48.19
CA ASP A 558 -2.56 33.55 49.25
C ASP A 558 -3.65 32.47 49.02
N LEU A 559 -3.57 31.67 47.95
CA LEU A 559 -4.58 30.65 47.65
C LEU A 559 -4.24 29.28 48.27
N PRO A 560 -5.25 28.48 48.69
CA PRO A 560 -5.04 27.08 49.09
C PRO A 560 -4.47 26.26 47.92
N PRO A 561 -3.70 25.17 48.17
CA PRO A 561 -3.27 24.27 47.10
C PRO A 561 -4.49 23.59 46.44
N GLY A 562 -4.66 23.78 45.13
CA GLY A 562 -5.66 23.08 44.29
C GLY A 562 -7.08 23.65 44.30
N CYS A 563 -7.25 24.98 44.30
CA CYS A 563 -8.55 25.65 44.26
C CYS A 563 -8.67 26.57 43.05
#